data_AF-A0A7V1MXT0-F1
#
_entry.id   AF-A0A7V1MXT0-F1
#
_cell.length_a   1.000
_cell.length_b   1.000
_cell.length_c   1.000
_cell.angle_alpha   90.00
_cell.angle_beta   90.00
_cell.angle_gamma   90.00
#
_symmetry.space_group_name_H-M   'P 1'
#
loop_
_entity.id
_entity.type
_entity.pdbx_description
1 polymer ?
#
loop_
_entity_poly.entity_id
_entity_poly.type
_entity_poly.pdbx_seq_one_letter_code
_entity_poly.pdbx_strand_id
1 'polypeptide(L)'
;MSSPAGKFVSRGGLKLQHALDEFRIDVTGMVCADFGCNVGGFSDCLLQRGAKHVYAVDTGYGAFAYKLRIDPRVTLMERTNVLHVQPPEEKMDLVVIDLAWTRQQHCLPIALRWLAGDGAVISLIKPHYEVK
;
A
#
# COMPACT_ATOMS: atom_id res chain seq x y z
N MET A 1 -3.02 24.42 -12.79
CA MET A 1 -3.27 23.11 -13.45
C MET A 1 -4.07 22.27 -12.48
N SER A 2 -5.34 22.02 -12.78
CA SER A 2 -6.25 21.27 -11.91
C SER A 2 -5.82 19.80 -11.84
N SER A 3 -5.53 19.29 -10.64
CA SER A 3 -5.42 17.84 -10.43
C SER A 3 -6.76 17.21 -10.84
N PRO A 4 -6.81 16.27 -11.80
CA PRO A 4 -8.09 15.78 -12.27
C PRO A 4 -8.76 14.98 -11.16
N ALA A 5 -10.02 15.32 -10.87
CA ALA A 5 -10.91 14.37 -10.24
C ALA A 5 -10.90 13.08 -11.10
N GLY A 6 -10.53 11.94 -10.51
CA GLY A 6 -10.62 10.64 -11.19
C GLY A 6 -9.31 9.99 -11.68
N LYS A 7 -8.11 10.44 -11.25
CA LYS A 7 -6.85 9.75 -11.62
C LYS A 7 -6.71 8.35 -10.99
N PHE A 8 -7.12 8.23 -9.73
CA PHE A 8 -7.08 6.97 -8.97
C PHE A 8 -8.47 6.59 -8.48
N VAL A 9 -8.69 5.32 -8.15
CA VAL A 9 -9.96 4.81 -7.57
C VAL A 9 -10.39 5.52 -6.28
N SER A 10 -9.45 6.16 -5.58
CA SER A 10 -9.74 7.00 -4.43
C SER A 10 -8.74 8.15 -4.32
N ARG A 11 -9.10 9.20 -3.57
CA ARG A 11 -8.18 10.31 -3.26
C ARG A 11 -6.93 9.86 -2.51
N GLY A 12 -6.94 8.66 -1.91
CA GLY A 12 -5.78 8.08 -1.24
C GLY A 12 -4.56 8.00 -2.17
N GLY A 13 -4.74 7.66 -3.45
CA GLY A 13 -3.63 7.54 -4.39
C GLY A 13 -2.82 8.83 -4.56
N LEU A 14 -3.42 10.01 -4.35
CA LEU A 14 -2.71 11.29 -4.41
C LEU A 14 -1.66 11.43 -3.28
N LYS A 15 -1.91 10.82 -2.11
CA LYS A 15 -0.95 10.84 -1.00
C LYS A 15 0.31 10.06 -1.38
N LEU A 16 0.14 8.84 -1.89
CA LEU A 16 1.27 7.99 -2.27
C LEU A 16 2.01 8.57 -3.48
N GLN A 17 1.28 9.11 -4.47
CA GLN A 17 1.86 9.83 -5.59
C GLN A 17 2.82 10.92 -5.11
N HIS A 18 2.36 11.78 -4.21
CA HIS A 18 3.19 12.86 -3.66
C HIS A 18 4.42 12.32 -2.92
N ALA A 19 4.26 11.28 -2.07
CA ALA A 19 5.37 10.68 -1.35
C ALA A 19 6.43 10.08 -2.27
N LEU A 20 6.02 9.32 -3.28
CA LEU A 20 6.92 8.73 -4.27
C LEU A 20 7.67 9.81 -5.08
N ASP A 21 7.01 10.93 -5.42
CA ASP A 21 7.65 12.05 -6.12
C ASP A 21 8.68 12.76 -5.25
N GLU A 22 8.31 13.07 -4.00
CA GLU A 22 9.17 13.76 -3.05
C GLU A 22 10.39 12.93 -2.66
N PHE A 23 10.18 11.63 -2.39
CA PHE A 23 11.25 10.70 -2.02
C PHE A 23 12.02 10.18 -3.23
N ARG A 24 11.61 10.52 -4.45
CA ARG A 24 12.23 10.09 -5.72
C ARG A 24 12.37 8.58 -5.82
N ILE A 25 11.30 7.87 -5.45
CA ILE A 25 11.24 6.40 -5.52
C ILE A 25 10.55 6.02 -6.83
N ASP A 26 11.31 5.37 -7.72
CA ASP A 26 10.77 4.72 -8.91
C ASP A 26 10.31 3.30 -8.56
N VAL A 27 9.03 3.01 -8.75
CA VAL A 27 8.43 1.70 -8.46
C VAL A 27 8.34 0.80 -9.69
N THR A 28 8.89 1.23 -10.83
CA THR A 28 8.87 0.44 -12.06
C THR A 28 9.52 -0.92 -11.85
N GLY A 29 8.79 -1.99 -12.13
CA GLY A 29 9.27 -3.37 -11.97
C GLY A 29 9.28 -3.90 -10.53
N MET A 30 8.94 -3.08 -9.53
CA MET A 30 8.96 -3.48 -8.12
C MET A 30 7.77 -4.37 -7.73
N VAL A 31 8.01 -5.28 -6.79
CA VAL A 31 6.98 -6.02 -6.05
C VAL A 31 6.68 -5.24 -4.77
N CYS A 32 5.42 -4.82 -4.62
CA CYS A 32 5.00 -3.95 -3.53
C CYS A 32 3.97 -4.61 -2.62
N ALA A 33 3.87 -4.15 -1.38
CA ALA A 33 2.71 -4.44 -0.51
C ALA A 33 2.01 -3.16 -0.06
N ASP A 34 0.68 -3.18 -0.07
CA ASP A 34 -0.21 -2.09 0.34
C ASP A 34 -0.98 -2.50 1.61
N PHE A 35 -0.53 -2.00 2.77
CA PHE A 35 -1.11 -2.29 4.08
C PHE A 35 -2.22 -1.31 4.40
N GLY A 36 -3.47 -1.80 4.37
CA GLY A 36 -4.69 -1.00 4.53
C GLY A 36 -5.25 -0.52 3.19
N CYS A 37 -5.32 -1.41 2.20
CA CYS A 37 -5.57 -1.01 0.81
C CYS A 37 -6.96 -0.38 0.58
N ASN A 38 -7.98 -0.69 1.40
CA ASN A 38 -9.33 -0.14 1.35
C ASN A 38 -9.93 -0.20 -0.08
N VAL A 39 -10.34 0.94 -0.67
CA VAL A 39 -10.81 1.02 -2.07
C VAL A 39 -9.71 0.74 -3.10
N GLY A 40 -8.44 0.82 -2.70
CA GLY A 40 -7.26 0.50 -3.51
C GLY A 40 -6.52 1.72 -4.05
N GLY A 41 -6.61 2.88 -3.38
CA GLY A 41 -6.00 4.12 -3.87
C GLY A 41 -4.47 4.05 -4.02
N PHE A 42 -3.78 3.46 -3.04
CA PHE A 42 -2.33 3.27 -3.06
C PHE A 42 -1.95 2.19 -4.08
N SER A 43 -2.64 1.05 -4.06
CA SER A 43 -2.50 0.00 -5.08
C SER A 43 -2.62 0.53 -6.53
N ASP A 44 -3.64 1.33 -6.84
CA ASP A 44 -3.82 1.94 -8.16
C ASP A 44 -2.66 2.89 -8.52
N CYS A 45 -2.14 3.65 -7.55
CA CYS A 45 -0.97 4.51 -7.74
C CYS A 45 0.29 3.70 -8.06
N LEU A 46 0.55 2.61 -7.34
CA LEU A 46 1.70 1.73 -7.59
C LEU A 46 1.61 1.10 -8.98
N LEU A 47 0.46 0.54 -9.35
CA LEU A 47 0.24 -0.11 -10.64
C LEU A 47 0.34 0.86 -11.82
N GLN A 48 -0.20 2.08 -11.68
CA GLN A 48 -0.08 3.13 -12.70
C GLN A 48 1.36 3.65 -12.84
N ARG A 49 2.18 3.51 -11.79
CA ARG A 49 3.61 3.86 -11.81
C ARG A 49 4.53 2.70 -12.19
N GLY A 50 3.96 1.58 -12.66
CA GLY A 50 4.74 0.49 -13.24
C GLY A 50 5.20 -0.57 -12.25
N ALA A 51 4.64 -0.61 -11.03
CA ALA A 51 4.85 -1.75 -10.13
C ALA A 51 4.52 -3.06 -10.86
N LYS A 52 5.42 -4.05 -10.73
CA LYS A 52 5.27 -5.38 -11.31
C LYS A 52 4.11 -6.12 -10.67
N HIS A 53 3.99 -6.03 -9.34
CA HIS A 53 2.96 -6.71 -8.57
C HIS A 53 2.64 -5.97 -7.26
N VAL A 54 1.41 -6.08 -6.77
CA VAL A 54 0.96 -5.48 -5.50
C VAL A 54 0.21 -6.51 -4.66
N TYR A 55 0.72 -6.77 -3.45
CA TYR A 55 -0.01 -7.48 -2.40
C TYR A 55 -0.85 -6.48 -1.61
N ALA A 56 -2.17 -6.47 -1.84
CA ALA A 56 -3.09 -5.52 -1.24
C ALA A 56 -3.78 -6.17 -0.03
N VAL A 57 -3.48 -5.68 1.18
CA VAL A 57 -3.95 -6.30 2.44
C VAL A 57 -4.93 -5.36 3.15
N ASP A 58 -6.10 -5.87 3.54
CA ASP A 58 -7.06 -5.11 4.33
C ASP A 58 -7.91 -6.01 5.24
N THR A 59 -8.31 -5.48 6.39
CA THR A 59 -9.25 -6.14 7.31
C THR A 59 -10.69 -6.12 6.80
N GLY A 60 -11.02 -5.17 5.94
CA GLY A 60 -12.33 -5.02 5.31
C GLY A 60 -12.58 -6.04 4.20
N TYR A 61 -13.78 -5.96 3.62
CA TYR A 61 -14.22 -6.84 2.55
C TYR A 61 -15.17 -6.11 1.59
N GLY A 62 -14.98 -6.31 0.29
CA GLY A 62 -15.86 -5.82 -0.77
C GLY A 62 -15.64 -4.36 -1.18
N ALA A 63 -14.72 -3.64 -0.54
CA ALA A 63 -14.46 -2.23 -0.84
C ALA A 63 -13.45 -2.03 -1.99
N PHE A 64 -12.55 -3.00 -2.21
CA PHE A 64 -11.50 -2.89 -3.21
C PHE A 64 -12.10 -2.80 -4.62
N ALA A 65 -11.70 -1.76 -5.36
CA ALA A 65 -12.31 -1.43 -6.64
C ALA A 65 -12.22 -2.59 -7.65
N TYR A 66 -13.32 -2.86 -8.35
CA TYR A 66 -13.43 -4.02 -9.24
C TYR A 66 -12.32 -4.09 -10.29
N LYS A 67 -11.95 -2.95 -10.91
CA LYS A 67 -10.86 -2.91 -11.91
C LYS A 67 -9.51 -3.39 -11.36
N LEU A 68 -9.24 -3.16 -10.07
CA LEU A 68 -8.01 -3.60 -9.41
C LEU A 68 -8.12 -5.05 -8.96
N ARG A 69 -9.32 -5.46 -8.52
CA ARG A 69 -9.59 -6.85 -8.09
C ARG A 69 -9.33 -7.85 -9.21
N ILE A 70 -9.57 -7.46 -10.46
CA ILE A 70 -9.34 -8.31 -11.64
C ILE A 70 -7.99 -8.06 -12.32
N ASP A 71 -7.17 -7.13 -11.81
CA ASP A 71 -5.84 -6.89 -12.38
C ASP A 71 -4.92 -8.06 -11.99
N PRO A 72 -4.30 -8.77 -12.96
CA PRO A 72 -3.47 -9.94 -12.67
C PRO A 72 -2.21 -9.61 -11.85
N ARG A 73 -1.84 -8.33 -11.76
CA ARG A 73 -0.71 -7.84 -10.95
C ARG A 73 -1.10 -7.60 -9.49
N VAL A 74 -2.29 -8.00 -9.06
CA VAL A 74 -2.77 -7.82 -7.68
C VAL A 74 -3.02 -9.16 -7.01
N THR A 75 -2.42 -9.35 -5.83
CA THR A 75 -2.86 -10.36 -4.88
C THR A 75 -3.65 -9.67 -3.77
N LEU A 76 -4.97 -9.82 -3.80
CA LEU A 76 -5.87 -9.21 -2.81
C LEU A 76 -6.06 -10.13 -1.60
N MET A 77 -5.75 -9.61 -0.41
CA MET A 77 -5.88 -10.28 0.88
C MET A 77 -6.87 -9.51 1.75
N GLU A 78 -8.17 -9.68 1.47
CA GLU A 78 -9.25 -9.12 2.31
C GLU A 78 -9.46 -9.94 3.59
N ARG A 79 -10.19 -9.37 4.55
CA ARG A 79 -10.42 -9.98 5.88
C ARG A 79 -9.12 -10.41 6.57
N THR A 80 -8.03 -9.73 6.26
CA THR A 80 -6.68 -10.08 6.67
C THR A 80 -6.09 -8.93 7.47
N ASN A 81 -5.67 -9.21 8.69
CA ASN A 81 -4.97 -8.24 9.51
C ASN A 81 -3.45 -8.36 9.25
N VAL A 82 -2.83 -7.27 8.79
CA VAL A 82 -1.39 -7.19 8.55
C VAL A 82 -0.56 -7.63 9.76
N LEU A 83 -1.04 -7.40 10.99
CA LEU A 83 -0.33 -7.76 12.22
C LEU A 83 -0.23 -9.29 12.45
N HIS A 84 -1.04 -10.10 11.76
CA HIS A 84 -1.17 -11.54 12.01
C HIS A 84 -0.92 -12.41 10.78
N VAL A 85 -0.87 -11.79 9.59
CA VAL A 85 -0.63 -12.50 8.34
C VAL A 85 0.84 -12.90 8.21
N GLN A 86 1.08 -14.07 7.62
CA GLN A 86 2.43 -14.48 7.28
C GLN A 86 2.90 -13.75 6.01
N PRO A 87 4.14 -13.26 5.97
CA PRO A 87 4.70 -12.71 4.75
C PRO A 87 4.63 -13.70 3.58
N PRO A 88 4.34 -13.25 2.35
CA PRO A 88 4.55 -14.05 1.16
C PRO A 88 6.00 -14.55 1.05
N GLU A 89 6.20 -15.61 0.26
CA GLU A 89 7.55 -16.12 -0.04
C GLU A 89 8.38 -15.10 -0.83
N GLU A 90 7.75 -14.43 -1.81
CA GLU A 90 8.38 -13.32 -2.53
C GLU A 90 8.52 -12.13 -1.57
N LYS A 91 9.72 -11.53 -1.55
CA LYS A 91 10.01 -10.34 -0.74
C LYS A 91 9.63 -9.07 -1.48
N MET A 92 9.24 -8.04 -0.73
CA MET A 92 8.78 -6.76 -1.28
C MET A 92 9.95 -5.78 -1.42
N ASP A 93 10.02 -5.07 -2.54
CA ASP A 93 10.92 -3.92 -2.72
C ASP A 93 10.38 -2.68 -1.99
N LEU A 94 9.06 -2.57 -1.87
CA LEU A 94 8.38 -1.46 -1.22
C LEU A 94 7.15 -1.92 -0.42
N VAL A 95 7.06 -1.51 0.84
CA VAL A 95 5.82 -1.61 1.64
C VAL A 95 5.25 -0.21 1.86
N VAL A 96 4.00 0.00 1.49
CA VAL A 96 3.26 1.25 1.75
C VAL A 96 2.20 1.03 2.83
N ILE A 97 2.07 1.97 3.77
CA ILE A 97 1.19 1.81 4.94
C ILE A 97 0.22 3.00 5.08
N ASP A 98 -1.09 2.75 4.97
CA ASP A 98 -2.17 3.72 5.24
C ASP A 98 -3.25 3.11 6.19
N LEU A 99 -2.81 2.54 7.31
CA LEU A 99 -3.70 1.90 8.29
C LEU A 99 -4.49 2.92 9.13
N ALA A 100 -5.70 2.53 9.56
CA ALA A 100 -6.48 3.26 10.55
C ALA A 100 -6.44 2.53 11.90
N TRP A 101 -6.51 3.28 13.01
CA TRP A 101 -6.56 2.73 14.38
C TRP A 101 -5.38 1.82 14.77
N THR A 102 -4.30 1.83 13.98
CA THR A 102 -3.10 1.03 14.21
C THR A 102 -1.92 1.97 14.31
N ARG A 103 -1.18 1.89 15.41
CA ARG A 103 0.04 2.67 15.63
C ARG A 103 1.21 2.13 14.82
N GLN A 104 2.09 3.01 14.37
CA GLN A 104 3.23 2.60 13.54
C GLN A 104 4.25 1.74 14.26
N GLN A 105 4.36 1.86 15.59
CA GLN A 105 5.17 0.95 16.40
C GLN A 105 4.78 -0.54 16.26
N HIS A 106 3.54 -0.84 15.84
CA HIS A 106 3.08 -2.22 15.63
C HIS A 106 3.24 -2.67 14.18
N CYS A 107 2.95 -1.82 13.21
CA CYS A 107 2.95 -2.22 11.80
C CYS A 107 4.35 -2.15 11.15
N LEU A 108 5.23 -1.24 11.59
CA LEU A 108 6.58 -1.10 11.01
C LEU A 108 7.43 -2.36 11.18
N PRO A 109 7.51 -3.01 12.37
CA PRO A 109 8.23 -4.27 12.51
C PRO A 109 7.71 -5.38 11.59
N ILE A 110 6.41 -5.37 11.30
CA ILE A 110 5.80 -6.33 10.39
C ILE A 110 6.17 -6.02 8.93
N ALA A 111 6.12 -4.75 8.52
CA ALA A 111 6.56 -4.33 7.19
C ALA A 111 8.02 -4.73 6.93
N LEU A 112 8.91 -4.55 7.91
CA LEU A 112 10.31 -4.96 7.81
C LEU A 112 10.49 -6.47 7.57
N ARG A 113 9.58 -7.32 8.05
CA ARG A 113 9.62 -8.78 7.78
C ARG A 113 9.24 -9.13 6.34
N TRP A 114 8.44 -8.29 5.69
CA TRP A 114 8.00 -8.48 4.30
C TRP A 114 9.03 -7.99 3.28
N LEU A 115 9.89 -7.06 3.68
CA LEU A 115 10.86 -6.45 2.78
C LEU A 115 11.99 -7.38 2.37
N ALA A 116 12.52 -7.12 1.16
CA ALA A 116 13.85 -7.52 0.75
C ALA A 116 14.91 -6.75 1.56
N GLY A 117 16.17 -7.20 1.54
CA GLY A 117 17.23 -6.62 2.37
C GLY A 117 17.51 -5.13 2.11
N ASP A 118 17.24 -4.67 0.90
CA ASP A 118 17.39 -3.29 0.41
C ASP A 118 16.03 -2.59 0.16
N GLY A 119 14.93 -3.21 0.58
CA GLY A 119 13.58 -2.66 0.39
C GLY A 119 13.29 -1.44 1.27
N ALA A 120 12.27 -0.67 0.89
CA ALA A 120 11.88 0.56 1.57
C ALA A 120 10.46 0.49 2.15
N VAL A 121 10.18 1.34 3.15
CA VAL A 121 8.83 1.56 3.68
C VAL A 121 8.42 3.01 3.51
N ILE A 122 7.23 3.24 2.94
CA ILE A 122 6.56 4.54 3.00
C ILE A 122 5.36 4.40 3.93
N SER A 123 5.36 5.16 5.02
CA SER A 123 4.33 5.05 6.05
C SER A 123 3.64 6.39 6.30
N LEU A 124 2.30 6.39 6.25
CA LEU A 124 1.52 7.56 6.59
C LEU A 124 1.37 7.64 8.12
N ILE A 125 1.91 8.70 8.73
CA ILE A 125 1.72 8.96 10.16
C ILE A 125 0.42 9.75 10.35
N LYS A 126 -0.48 9.21 11.17
CA LYS A 126 -1.76 9.83 11.52
C LYS A 126 -1.74 10.22 12.99
N PRO A 127 -1.48 11.49 13.36
CA PRO A 127 -1.27 11.89 14.75
C PRO A 127 -2.38 11.44 15.70
N HIS A 128 -3.64 11.46 15.25
CA HIS A 128 -4.82 11.02 16.01
C HIS A 128 -4.82 9.53 16.40
N TYR A 129 -4.00 8.68 15.78
CA TYR A 129 -3.83 7.27 16.18
C TYR A 129 -2.55 7.03 17.00
N GLU A 130 -1.56 7.92 16.89
CA GLU A 130 -0.26 7.78 17.56
C GLU A 130 -0.25 8.35 18.98
N VAL A 131 -1.06 9.38 19.24
CA VAL A 131 -1.15 10.00 20.56
C VAL A 131 -1.85 9.04 21.54
N LYS A 132 -1.43 9.08 22.81
CA LYS A 132 -2.05 8.33 23.92
C LYS A 132 -3.31 9.01 24.43
#